data_AF-A0A432TMQ2-F1
#
_entry.id   AF-A0A432TMQ2-F1
#
_cell.length_a   1.000
_cell.length_b   1.000
_cell.length_c   1.000
_cell.angle_alpha   90.00
_cell.angle_beta   90.00
_cell.angle_gamma   90.00
#
_symmetry.space_group_name_H-M   'P 1'
#
loop_
_entity.id
_entity.type
_entity.pdbx_description
1 polymer ?
#
loop_
_entity_poly.entity_id
_entity_poly.type
_entity_poly.pdbx_seq_one_letter_code
_entity_poly.pdbx_strand_id
1 'polypeptide(L)'
;SLAPANLPKSGGRYDLPIALGVLIASGQLKPKLDITKFEFFGELGLDGLLRATEGLLPAIVEATNNQHALVIPKDNQHQGALVETASIYPCGHLLEVCCLLESLKHVDY
;
A
#
# COMPACT_ATOMS: atom_id res chain seq x y z
N SER A 1 13.86 -5.45 7.72
CA SER A 1 14.88 -6.37 7.18
C SER A 1 14.31 -7.02 5.94
N LEU A 2 14.85 -6.74 4.75
CA LEU A 2 14.53 -7.42 3.48
C LEU A 2 15.17 -8.82 3.49
N ALA A 3 14.71 -9.70 4.39
CA ALA A 3 15.26 -11.04 4.58
C ALA A 3 14.15 -12.10 4.62
N PRO A 4 14.38 -13.34 4.14
CA PRO A 4 15.65 -13.90 3.63
C PRO A 4 15.71 -13.95 2.09
N ALA A 5 16.94 -14.01 1.55
CA ALA A 5 17.24 -14.05 0.11
C ALA A 5 16.84 -15.37 -0.60
N ASN A 6 16.30 -16.35 0.13
CA ASN A 6 16.02 -17.71 -0.35
C ASN A 6 14.58 -17.92 -0.86
N LEU A 7 13.70 -16.93 -0.72
CA LEU A 7 12.37 -16.94 -1.32
C LEU A 7 12.41 -16.16 -2.65
N PRO A 8 11.92 -16.73 -3.78
CA PRO A 8 11.78 -15.97 -5.01
C PRO A 8 10.87 -14.78 -4.72
N LYS A 9 11.43 -13.57 -4.83
CA LYS A 9 10.75 -12.27 -4.63
C LYS A 9 9.82 -12.00 -5.81
N SER A 10 8.84 -12.88 -5.99
CA SER A 10 8.00 -12.94 -7.18
C SER A 10 6.92 -11.85 -7.11
N GLY A 11 7.09 -10.81 -7.94
CA GLY A 11 6.15 -9.71 -8.18
C GLY A 11 6.65 -8.34 -7.71
N GLY A 12 6.37 -7.28 -8.46
CA GLY A 12 6.72 -5.87 -8.15
C GLY A 12 5.91 -5.28 -7.00
N ARG A 13 5.27 -6.12 -6.17
CA ARG A 13 4.31 -5.76 -5.12
C ARG A 13 4.91 -4.87 -4.01
N TYR A 14 6.24 -4.82 -3.95
CA TYR A 14 7.02 -4.04 -3.00
C TYR A 14 7.46 -2.69 -3.54
N ASP A 15 7.16 -2.36 -4.80
CA ASP A 15 7.60 -1.10 -5.40
C ASP A 15 6.95 0.09 -4.67
N LEU A 16 5.67 0.01 -4.32
CA LEU A 16 4.98 1.03 -3.52
C LEU A 16 5.63 1.24 -2.14
N PRO A 17 5.78 0.23 -1.25
CA PRO A 17 6.40 0.45 0.06
C PRO A 17 7.86 0.90 -0.03
N ILE A 18 8.61 0.47 -1.05
CA ILE A 18 9.97 0.97 -1.30
C ILE A 18 9.94 2.46 -1.66
N ALA A 19 9.08 2.88 -2.60
CA ALA A 19 8.95 4.28 -2.99
C ALA A 19 8.54 5.17 -1.81
N LEU A 20 7.55 4.75 -1.02
CA LEU A 20 7.14 5.48 0.19
C LEU A 20 8.30 5.61 1.20
N GLY A 21 9.06 4.54 1.42
CA GLY A 21 10.24 4.57 2.28
C GLY A 21 11.28 5.60 1.82
N VAL A 22 11.55 5.66 0.51
CA VAL A 22 12.46 6.66 -0.08
C VAL A 22 11.93 8.08 0.08
N LEU A 23 10.64 8.31 -0.20
CA LEU A 23 10.01 9.63 -0.07
C LEU A 23 10.01 10.13 1.38
N ILE A 24 9.78 9.23 2.34
CA ILE A 24 9.82 9.56 3.77
C ILE A 24 11.24 9.83 4.22
N ALA A 25 12.20 8.97 3.86
CA ALA A 25 13.60 9.12 4.25
C ALA A 25 14.25 10.38 3.67
N SER A 26 13.85 10.80 2.47
CA SER A 26 14.30 12.03 1.82
C SER A 26 13.57 13.29 2.31
N GLY A 27 12.51 13.13 3.12
CA GLY A 27 11.69 14.24 3.63
C GLY A 27 10.72 14.85 2.61
N GLN A 28 10.55 14.20 1.46
CA GLN A 28 9.58 14.59 0.42
C GLN A 28 8.14 14.26 0.81
N LEU A 29 7.95 13.20 1.59
CA LEU A 29 6.67 12.83 2.21
C LEU A 29 6.80 12.95 3.73
N LYS A 30 5.88 13.66 4.36
CA LYS A 30 5.84 13.81 5.83
C LYS A 30 4.51 13.28 6.36
N PRO A 31 4.41 11.96 6.62
CA PRO A 31 3.17 11.35 7.09
C PRO A 31 2.68 12.02 8.37
N LYS A 32 1.38 12.34 8.40
CA LYS A 32 0.67 12.75 9.63
C LYS A 32 -0.03 11.58 10.30
N LEU A 33 -0.26 10.49 9.56
CA LEU A 33 -0.76 9.23 10.06
C LEU A 33 0.40 8.35 10.55
N ASP A 34 0.13 7.53 11.56
CA ASP A 34 1.09 6.53 12.05
C ASP A 34 1.24 5.40 11.03
N ILE A 35 2.28 5.47 10.20
CA ILE A 35 2.57 4.50 9.14
C ILE A 35 2.81 3.08 9.67
N THR A 36 3.08 2.90 10.97
CA THR A 36 3.21 1.56 11.57
C THR A 36 1.88 0.84 11.72
N LYS A 37 0.76 1.56 11.55
CA LYS A 37 -0.60 1.02 11.50
C LYS A 37 -1.09 0.75 10.08
N PHE A 38 -0.20 0.87 9.08
CA PHE A 38 -0.51 0.65 7.67
C PHE A 38 0.33 -0.45 7.06
N GLU A 39 -0.28 -1.19 6.15
CA GLU A 39 0.39 -2.12 5.24
C GLU A 39 0.14 -1.67 3.81
N PHE A 40 1.20 -1.63 2.99
CA PHE A 40 1.15 -1.08 1.63
C PHE A 40 1.48 -2.16 0.62
N PHE A 41 0.62 -2.32 -0.37
CA PHE A 41 0.79 -3.29 -1.44
C PHE A 41 0.54 -2.63 -2.80
N GLY A 42 1.35 -2.98 -3.79
CA GLY A 42 1.14 -2.54 -5.16
C GLY A 42 2.43 -2.48 -5.95
N GLU A 43 2.34 -2.81 -7.24
CA GLU A 43 3.41 -2.48 -8.19
C GLU A 43 3.26 -1.02 -8.61
N LEU A 44 4.38 -0.31 -8.75
CA LEU A 44 4.41 1.12 -9.03
C LEU A 44 5.05 1.37 -10.40
N GLY A 45 4.26 1.92 -11.32
CA GLY A 45 4.77 2.41 -12.60
C GLY A 45 5.62 3.67 -12.45
N LEU A 46 6.50 3.94 -13.41
CA LEU A 46 7.27 5.19 -13.47
C LEU A 46 6.39 6.43 -13.65
N ASP A 47 5.18 6.24 -14.16
CA ASP A 47 4.12 7.24 -14.26
C ASP A 47 3.35 7.46 -12.95
N GLY A 48 3.67 6.69 -11.90
CA GLY A 48 3.02 6.76 -10.60
C GLY A 48 1.77 5.89 -10.45
N LEU A 49 1.35 5.19 -11.51
CA LEU A 49 0.17 4.32 -11.45
C LEU A 49 0.42 3.08 -10.58
N LEU A 50 -0.57 2.73 -9.76
CA LEU A 50 -0.57 1.49 -8.98
C LEU A 50 -1.22 0.37 -9.79
N ARG A 51 -0.47 -0.71 -10.01
CA ARG A 51 -0.94 -1.87 -10.75
C ARG A 51 -1.37 -2.97 -9.80
N ALA A 52 -2.37 -3.74 -10.23
CA ALA A 52 -2.89 -4.86 -9.45
C ALA A 52 -1.80 -5.87 -9.09
N THR A 53 -1.91 -6.44 -7.89
CA THR A 53 -1.05 -7.53 -7.42
C THR A 53 -1.88 -8.78 -7.16
N GLU A 54 -1.31 -9.94 -7.40
CA GLU A 54 -2.00 -11.21 -7.18
C GLU A 54 -1.93 -11.67 -5.72
N GLY A 55 -2.92 -12.40 -5.24
CA GLY A 55 -2.85 -13.08 -3.93
C GLY A 55 -2.75 -12.15 -2.73
N LEU A 56 -3.53 -11.06 -2.70
CA LEU A 56 -3.59 -10.12 -1.58
C LEU A 56 -4.40 -10.66 -0.40
N LEU A 57 -5.35 -11.58 -0.64
CA LEU A 57 -6.28 -12.04 0.39
C LEU A 57 -5.61 -12.50 1.70
N PRO A 58 -4.53 -13.32 1.71
CA PRO A 58 -3.86 -13.70 2.95
C PRO A 58 -3.28 -12.50 3.71
N ALA A 59 -2.76 -11.51 3.00
CA ALA A 59 -2.23 -10.29 3.60
C ALA A 59 -3.36 -9.42 4.18
N ILE A 60 -4.50 -9.32 3.49
CA ILE A 60 -5.70 -8.63 3.99
C ILE A 60 -6.17 -9.26 5.29
N VAL A 61 -6.23 -10.60 5.37
CA VAL A 61 -6.62 -11.31 6.59
C VAL A 61 -5.65 -11.01 7.74
N GLU A 62 -4.34 -11.10 7.49
CA GLU A 62 -3.33 -10.87 8.53
C GLU A 62 -3.31 -9.42 9.03
N ALA A 63 -3.36 -8.45 8.12
CA ALA A 63 -3.46 -7.04 8.49
C ALA A 63 -4.73 -6.76 9.30
N THR A 64 -5.85 -7.40 8.94
CA THR A 64 -7.11 -7.28 9.70
C THR A 64 -6.97 -7.84 11.12
N ASN A 65 -6.32 -9.00 11.29
CA ASN A 65 -6.04 -9.57 12.61
C ASN A 65 -5.16 -8.66 13.47
N ASN A 66 -4.21 -7.96 12.85
CA ASN A 66 -3.33 -7.00 13.51
C ASN A 66 -3.93 -5.58 13.65
N GLN A 67 -5.19 -5.39 13.21
CA GLN A 67 -5.88 -4.10 13.21
C GLN A 67 -5.11 -3.01 12.42
N HIS A 68 -4.44 -3.42 11.35
CA HIS A 68 -3.77 -2.53 10.43
C HIS A 68 -4.69 -2.13 9.28
N ALA A 69 -4.53 -0.89 8.82
CA ALA A 69 -5.11 -0.41 7.58
C ALA A 69 -4.30 -0.91 6.38
N LEU A 70 -4.96 -1.26 5.28
CA LEU A 70 -4.29 -1.64 4.04
C LEU A 70 -4.45 -0.57 2.98
N VAL A 71 -3.35 -0.18 2.35
CA VAL A 71 -3.36 0.52 1.06
C VAL A 71 -3.09 -0.52 -0.03
N ILE A 72 -4.02 -0.65 -0.97
CA ILE A 72 -3.95 -1.63 -2.07
C ILE A 72 -4.24 -0.95 -3.41
N PRO A 73 -3.84 -1.55 -4.55
CA PRO A 73 -4.23 -1.04 -5.85
C PRO A 73 -5.76 -1.05 -5.98
N LYS A 74 -6.33 -0.02 -6.61
CA LYS A 74 -7.79 0.12 -6.81
C LYS A 74 -8.40 -1.11 -7.48
N ASP A 75 -7.69 -1.71 -8.43
CA ASP A 75 -8.11 -2.92 -9.14
C ASP A 75 -8.22 -4.16 -8.23
N ASN A 76 -7.56 -4.15 -7.07
CA ASN A 76 -7.65 -5.21 -6.06
C ASN A 76 -8.77 -5.02 -5.03
N GLN A 77 -9.55 -3.94 -5.10
CA GLN A 77 -10.59 -3.62 -4.10
C GLN A 77 -11.57 -4.78 -3.83
N HIS A 78 -11.85 -5.60 -4.85
CA HIS A 78 -12.76 -6.75 -4.76
C HIS A 78 -12.27 -7.82 -3.77
N GLN A 79 -10.94 -8.00 -3.61
CA GLN A 79 -10.39 -8.92 -2.61
C GLN A 79 -10.59 -8.40 -1.20
N GLY A 80 -10.56 -7.07 -1.05
CA GLY A 80 -10.82 -6.40 0.21
C GLY A 80 -12.24 -6.59 0.73
N ALA A 81 -13.21 -6.54 -0.18
CA ALA A 81 -14.63 -6.73 0.15
C ALA A 81 -14.95 -8.14 0.69
N LEU A 82 -14.05 -9.12 0.53
CA LEU A 82 -14.20 -10.47 1.08
C LEU A 82 -13.96 -10.54 2.60
N VAL A 83 -13.38 -9.50 3.19
CA VAL A 83 -13.08 -9.42 4.62
C VAL A 83 -13.81 -8.21 5.21
N GLU A 84 -15.00 -8.45 5.77
CA GLU A 84 -15.95 -7.39 6.18
C GLU A 84 -15.35 -6.37 7.17
N THR A 85 -14.42 -6.79 8.02
CA THR A 85 -13.80 -5.94 9.05
C THR A 85 -12.49 -5.29 8.61
N ALA A 86 -12.05 -5.52 7.38
CA ALA A 86 -10.79 -4.97 6.89
C ALA A 86 -10.90 -3.46 6.65
N SER A 87 -9.93 -2.70 7.19
CA SER A 87 -9.81 -1.27 6.92
C SER A 87 -8.97 -1.06 5.66
N ILE A 88 -9.61 -0.84 4.52
CA ILE A 88 -8.95 -0.81 3.21
C ILE A 88 -9.08 0.55 2.54
N TYR A 89 -7.97 1.02 1.98
CA TYR A 89 -7.82 2.26 1.21
C TYR A 89 -7.35 1.91 -0.20
N PRO A 90 -8.27 1.74 -1.17
CA PRO A 90 -7.89 1.49 -2.55
C PRO A 90 -7.32 2.76 -3.18
N CYS A 91 -6.14 2.68 -3.78
CA CYS A 91 -5.50 3.79 -4.49
C CYS A 91 -5.13 3.41 -5.92
N GLY A 92 -5.30 4.34 -6.85
CA GLY A 92 -4.90 4.17 -8.27
C GLY A 92 -3.52 4.76 -8.59
N HIS A 93 -3.02 5.66 -7.76
CA HIS A 93 -1.82 6.43 -8.05
C HIS A 93 -1.03 6.74 -6.77
N LEU A 94 0.31 6.87 -6.87
CA LEU A 94 1.19 7.20 -5.74
C LEU A 94 0.77 8.48 -5.02
N LEU A 95 0.31 9.49 -5.75
CA LEU A 95 -0.13 10.76 -5.17
C LEU A 95 -1.37 10.61 -4.28
N GLU A 96 -2.27 9.67 -4.58
CA GLU A 96 -3.42 9.38 -3.70
C GLU A 96 -2.94 8.81 -2.36
N VAL A 97 -1.91 7.94 -2.39
CA VAL A 97 -1.31 7.37 -1.18
C VAL A 97 -0.61 8.45 -0.36
N CYS A 98 0.17 9.33 -1.00
CA CYS A 98 0.78 10.47 -0.32
C CYS A 98 -0.27 11.39 0.31
N CYS A 99 -1.34 11.71 -0.43
CA CYS A 99 -2.46 12.51 0.03
C CYS A 99 -3.13 11.90 1.28
N LEU A 100 -3.38 10.59 1.26
CA LEU A 100 -3.89 9.83 2.40
C LEU A 100 -2.98 10.00 3.63
N LEU A 101 -1.68 9.77 3.47
CA LEU A 101 -0.71 9.80 4.58
C LEU A 101 -0.49 11.20 5.15
N GLU A 102 -0.62 12.25 4.34
CA GLU A 102 -0.56 13.64 4.79
C GLU A 102 -1.91 14.17 5.35
N SER A 103 -2.93 13.32 5.36
CA SER A 103 -4.32 13.66 5.73
C SER A 103 -4.88 14.83 4.93
N LEU A 104 -4.47 14.94 3.66
CA LEU A 104 -5.01 15.92 2.73
C LEU A 104 -6.35 15.39 2.20
N LYS A 105 -7.32 16.31 1.99
CA LYS A 105 -8.60 15.95 1.36
C LYS A 105 -8.29 15.32 -0.01
N HIS A 106 -8.93 14.19 -0.30
CA HIS A 106 -8.73 13.42 -1.53
C HIS A 106 -8.71 14.37 -2.75
N VAL A 107 -7.60 14.36 -3.47
CA VAL A 107 -7.43 15.10 -4.72
C VAL A 107 -7.70 14.10 -5.82
N ASP A 108 -8.74 14.34 -6.63
CA ASP A 108 -9.04 13.51 -7.80
C ASP A 108 -7.90 13.69 -8.82
N TYR A 109 -7.13 12.62 -9.07
CA TYR A 109 -6.08 12.54 -10.09
C TYR A 109 -6.53 11.67 -11.27
#